data_AF-A0A964PLU2-F1
#
_entry.id   AF-A0A964PLU2-F1
#
_cell.length_a   1.000
_cell.length_b   1.000
_cell.length_c   1.000
_cell.angle_alpha   90.00
_cell.angle_beta   90.00
_cell.angle_gamma   90.00
#
_symmetry.space_group_name_H-M   'P 1'
#
loop_
_entity.id
_entity.type
_entity.pdbx_description
1 polymer ?
#
loop_
_entity_poly.entity_id
_entity_poly.type
_entity_poly.pdbx_seq_one_letter_code
_entity_poly.pdbx_strand_id
1 'polypeptide(L)'
;MGTFSGSVLAIDPGTASGQLVVDAVAISLSHANTFRFDDLAELGQYVDFEPELRILLTEQAIDSQLLQELETKQVQRQAQAGTLKGVLIALPRDAKREGTVTALLPQQGIPFYTIYSLPGFKVTISGNRVSGKIEFHAPDNALTVTAKFSAPLFHEIAPAAILKEETARTSAPALAYLEMERRLKAEDFLSARASVTSEMLPQIVDLEARAKDPAFVSQFTERLPATGIRRAQIRQAVLYRSLAYLVIVERRESIVTLRQLRDHWLVDD
;
A
#
# COMPACT_ATOMS: atom_id res chain seq x y z
N MET A 1 -4.88 -39.36 7.13
CA MET A 1 -5.15 -37.93 7.40
C MET A 1 -4.16 -37.48 8.46
N GLY A 2 -3.11 -36.74 8.07
CA GLY A 2 -2.14 -36.19 9.02
C GLY A 2 -2.61 -34.81 9.47
N THR A 3 -2.85 -34.64 10.77
CA THR A 3 -3.08 -33.35 11.39
C THR A 3 -1.75 -32.61 11.49
N PHE A 4 -1.58 -31.55 10.73
CA PHE A 4 -0.48 -30.60 10.92
C PHE A 4 -0.77 -29.77 12.17
N SER A 5 -0.23 -30.16 13.32
CA SER A 5 -0.17 -29.30 14.51
C SER A 5 1.03 -28.37 14.39
N GLY A 6 0.87 -27.29 13.62
CA GLY A 6 1.82 -26.18 13.68
C GLY A 6 1.60 -25.43 14.99
N SER A 7 2.63 -25.37 15.85
CA SER A 7 2.62 -24.49 17.02
C SER A 7 2.52 -23.04 16.55
N VAL A 8 1.34 -22.44 16.67
CA VAL A 8 1.17 -21.00 16.50
C VAL A 8 1.84 -20.36 17.72
N LEU A 9 3.07 -19.86 17.55
CA LEU A 9 3.68 -18.98 18.55
C LEU A 9 2.74 -17.79 18.69
N ALA A 10 2.19 -17.58 19.89
CA ALA A 10 1.42 -16.39 20.19
C ALA A 10 2.36 -15.19 20.03
N ILE A 11 2.14 -14.40 18.98
CA ILE A 11 2.90 -13.16 18.77
C ILE A 11 2.29 -12.12 19.72
N ASP A 12 3.06 -11.70 20.72
CA ASP A 12 2.63 -10.63 21.63
C ASP A 12 2.30 -9.37 20.83
N PRO A 13 1.07 -8.84 20.93
CA PRO A 13 0.64 -7.67 20.18
C PRO A 13 1.53 -6.48 20.52
N GLY A 14 1.64 -5.54 19.58
CA GLY A 14 2.39 -4.32 19.81
C GLY A 14 1.58 -3.31 20.60
N THR A 15 2.24 -2.61 21.50
CA THR A 15 1.65 -1.63 22.41
C THR A 15 2.32 -0.28 22.24
N ALA A 16 1.54 0.78 22.42
CA ALA A 16 2.02 2.15 22.53
C ALA A 16 1.48 2.78 23.82
N SER A 17 2.17 3.81 24.30
CA SER A 17 1.69 4.67 25.38
C SER A 17 2.12 6.09 25.07
N GLY A 18 1.14 6.96 24.86
CA GLY A 18 1.37 8.32 24.44
C GLY A 18 0.17 8.94 23.74
N GLN A 19 0.42 10.02 23.02
CA GLN A 19 -0.61 10.73 22.28
C GLN A 19 -0.05 11.36 20.99
N LEU A 20 -0.93 11.46 20.01
CA LEU A 20 -0.81 12.35 18.87
C LEU A 20 -1.73 13.54 19.13
N VAL A 21 -1.21 14.76 19.01
CA VAL A 21 -1.98 15.99 19.04
C VAL A 21 -1.87 16.64 17.67
N VAL A 22 -3.01 16.88 17.03
CA VAL A 22 -3.09 17.63 15.78
C VAL A 22 -4.01 18.82 16.02
N ASP A 23 -3.46 20.03 15.89
CA ASP A 23 -4.08 21.28 16.32
C ASP A 23 -4.57 21.21 17.78
N ALA A 24 -5.87 21.08 18.00
CA ALA A 24 -6.50 20.95 19.32
C ALA A 24 -7.05 19.55 19.61
N VAL A 25 -6.89 18.60 18.68
CA VAL A 25 -7.41 17.23 18.79
C VAL A 25 -6.33 16.32 19.32
N ALA A 26 -6.55 15.75 20.51
CA ALA A 26 -5.69 14.73 21.10
C ALA A 26 -6.23 13.32 20.81
N ILE A 27 -5.35 12.45 20.34
CA ILE A 27 -5.62 11.03 20.04
C ILE A 27 -4.69 10.21 20.92
N SER A 28 -5.26 9.32 21.74
CA SER A 28 -4.46 8.41 22.57
C SER A 28 -3.86 7.31 21.70
N LEU A 29 -2.56 7.05 21.85
CA LEU A 29 -1.85 6.00 21.12
C LEU A 29 -1.64 4.80 22.05
N SER A 30 -2.29 3.69 21.76
CA SER A 30 -2.33 2.50 22.62
C SER A 30 -1.82 1.23 21.91
N HIS A 31 -1.85 1.21 20.58
CA HIS A 31 -1.43 0.07 19.76
C HIS A 31 -0.26 0.44 18.87
N ALA A 32 0.60 -0.53 18.58
CA ALA A 32 1.75 -0.36 17.71
C ALA A 32 1.89 -1.55 16.76
N ASN A 33 2.15 -1.28 15.48
CA ASN A 33 2.54 -2.29 14.50
C ASN A 33 3.83 -1.84 13.83
N THR A 34 4.74 -2.78 13.56
CA THR A 34 5.96 -2.48 12.81
C THR A 34 6.15 -3.46 11.67
N PHE A 35 6.57 -2.92 10.54
CA PHE A 35 6.79 -3.69 9.34
C PHE A 35 8.09 -3.23 8.69
N ARG A 36 8.96 -4.18 8.39
CA ARG A 36 10.20 -3.94 7.71
C ARG A 36 10.05 -4.31 6.25
N PHE A 37 10.11 -3.29 5.42
CA PHE A 37 10.09 -3.36 3.97
C PHE A 37 11.55 -3.43 3.52
N ASP A 38 12.09 -4.65 3.43
CA ASP A 38 13.53 -4.88 3.29
C ASP A 38 13.98 -5.18 1.86
N ASP A 39 13.16 -5.86 1.06
CA ASP A 39 13.64 -6.50 -0.15
C ASP A 39 12.57 -6.68 -1.22
N LEU A 40 12.35 -5.59 -1.93
CA LEU A 40 11.78 -5.59 -3.26
C LEU A 40 12.86 -5.46 -4.33
N ALA A 41 14.04 -6.08 -4.20
CA ALA A 41 15.12 -5.89 -5.18
C ALA A 41 14.67 -6.05 -6.64
N GLU A 42 13.72 -6.94 -6.90
CA GLU A 42 13.19 -7.21 -8.24
C GLU A 42 12.17 -6.16 -8.73
N LEU A 43 11.51 -5.41 -7.82
CA LEU A 43 10.65 -4.27 -8.15
C LEU A 43 11.37 -2.91 -8.01
N GLY A 44 12.43 -2.82 -7.19
CA GLY A 44 13.12 -1.56 -6.86
C GLY A 44 13.85 -0.91 -8.04
N GLN A 45 13.97 -1.60 -9.17
CA GLN A 45 14.40 -0.99 -10.43
C GLN A 45 13.27 -0.27 -11.18
N TYR A 46 12.01 -0.60 -10.87
CA TYR A 46 10.80 -0.14 -11.58
C TYR A 46 10.00 0.91 -10.82
N VAL A 47 10.24 1.02 -9.51
CA VAL A 47 9.65 2.03 -8.62
C VAL A 47 10.78 2.67 -7.83
N ASP A 48 10.67 3.98 -7.60
CA ASP A 48 11.49 4.72 -6.64
C ASP A 48 11.12 4.26 -5.22
N PHE A 49 11.51 3.02 -4.91
CA PHE A 49 11.24 2.35 -3.65
C PHE A 49 12.57 2.18 -2.90
N GLU A 50 12.57 2.61 -1.65
CA GLU A 50 13.73 2.53 -0.77
C GLU A 50 13.36 1.65 0.42
N PRO A 51 14.20 0.68 0.81
CA PRO A 51 13.95 -0.13 1.98
C PRO A 51 13.73 0.74 3.23
N GLU A 52 12.67 0.43 3.97
CA GLU A 52 12.24 1.23 5.11
C GLU A 52 11.61 0.40 6.23
N LEU A 53 11.71 0.92 7.45
CA LEU A 53 10.97 0.44 8.60
C LEU A 53 9.76 1.33 8.81
N ARG A 54 8.57 0.75 8.72
CA ARG A 54 7.29 1.39 9.02
C ARG A 54 6.86 1.09 10.44
N ILE A 55 6.39 2.11 11.13
CA ILE A 55 5.90 2.05 12.51
C ILE A 55 4.57 2.77 12.55
N LEU A 56 3.50 2.05 12.83
CA LEU A 56 2.16 2.58 12.90
C LEU A 56 1.68 2.55 14.34
N LEU A 57 1.49 3.73 14.93
CA LEU A 57 0.97 3.91 16.28
C LEU A 57 -0.47 4.40 16.18
N THR A 58 -1.39 3.75 16.88
CA THR A 58 -2.84 3.97 16.67
C THR A 58 -3.62 3.91 17.97
N GLU A 59 -4.83 4.47 17.94
CA GLU A 59 -5.79 4.44 19.06
C GLU A 59 -6.44 3.06 19.24
N GLN A 60 -6.54 2.29 18.16
CA GLN A 60 -7.23 1.01 18.13
C GLN A 60 -6.35 -0.08 17.52
N ALA A 61 -6.64 -1.34 17.84
CA ALA A 61 -5.99 -2.46 17.19
C ALA A 61 -6.32 -2.46 15.69
N ILE A 62 -5.31 -2.77 14.87
CA ILE A 62 -5.42 -2.88 13.42
C ILE A 62 -4.73 -4.15 12.93
N ASP A 63 -5.13 -4.63 11.77
CA ASP A 63 -4.45 -5.73 11.10
C ASP A 63 -3.04 -5.30 10.67
N SER A 64 -2.02 -6.11 11.00
CA SER A 64 -0.64 -5.85 10.59
C SER A 64 -0.45 -5.96 9.07
N GLN A 65 -1.38 -6.61 8.36
CA GLN A 65 -1.39 -6.69 6.89
C GLN A 65 -1.50 -5.32 6.22
N LEU A 66 -2.05 -4.31 6.90
CA LEU A 66 -2.17 -2.94 6.37
C LEU A 66 -0.83 -2.30 6.00
N LEU A 67 0.27 -2.76 6.61
CA LEU A 67 1.62 -2.22 6.34
C LEU A 67 2.36 -2.93 5.20
N GLN A 68 1.82 -4.02 4.65
CA GLN A 68 2.49 -4.90 3.69
C GLN A 68 2.43 -4.41 2.23
N GLU A 69 1.66 -3.37 1.93
CA GLU A 69 1.54 -2.84 0.56
C GLU A 69 2.79 -2.06 0.17
N LEU A 70 3.21 -2.13 -1.10
CA LEU A 70 4.34 -1.35 -1.62
C LEU A 70 4.21 0.14 -1.26
N GLU A 71 3.02 0.69 -1.52
CA GLU A 71 2.63 2.04 -1.13
C GLU A 71 1.68 1.97 0.07
N THR A 72 1.72 2.92 1.01
CA THR A 72 0.87 2.92 2.22
C THR A 72 -0.59 3.29 1.93
N LYS A 73 -1.11 2.94 0.75
CA LYS A 73 -2.43 3.32 0.22
C LYS A 73 -3.58 2.83 1.10
N GLN A 74 -3.58 1.60 1.59
CA GLN A 74 -4.64 1.17 2.53
C GLN A 74 -4.64 1.97 3.83
N VAL A 75 -3.47 2.22 4.42
CA VAL A 75 -3.33 3.07 5.61
C VAL A 75 -3.91 4.45 5.33
N GLN A 76 -3.57 5.02 4.18
CA GLN A 76 -4.09 6.31 3.73
C GLN A 76 -5.62 6.28 3.57
N ARG A 77 -6.17 5.32 2.84
CA ARG A 77 -7.63 5.20 2.63
C ARG A 77 -8.41 5.07 3.94
N GLN A 78 -7.93 4.24 4.87
CA GLN A 78 -8.62 4.08 6.16
C GLN A 78 -8.59 5.35 6.99
N ALA A 79 -7.50 6.11 6.94
CA ALA A 79 -7.45 7.37 7.65
C ALA A 79 -8.30 8.45 6.97
N GLN A 80 -8.44 8.45 5.63
CA GLN A 80 -9.39 9.32 4.91
C GLN A 80 -10.83 9.04 5.32
N ALA A 81 -11.18 7.76 5.43
CA ALA A 81 -12.49 7.32 5.89
C ALA A 81 -12.72 7.58 7.39
N GLY A 82 -11.71 8.05 8.13
CA GLY A 82 -11.77 8.24 9.58
C GLY A 82 -11.82 6.95 10.39
N THR A 83 -11.64 5.80 9.74
CA THR A 83 -11.63 4.48 10.38
C THR A 83 -10.27 4.13 10.96
N LEU A 84 -9.22 4.89 10.61
CA LEU A 84 -7.88 4.78 11.19
C LEU A 84 -7.44 6.13 11.73
N LYS A 85 -7.01 6.14 13.00
CA LYS A 85 -6.47 7.31 13.66
C LYS A 85 -5.12 7.00 14.30
N GLY A 86 -4.12 7.82 14.03
CA GLY A 86 -2.79 7.60 14.59
C GLY A 86 -1.68 8.29 13.81
N VAL A 87 -0.49 7.72 13.88
CA VAL A 87 0.70 8.23 13.21
C VAL A 87 1.46 7.08 12.54
N LEU A 88 1.84 7.30 11.29
CA LEU A 88 2.77 6.45 10.56
C LEU A 88 4.16 7.12 10.60
N ILE A 89 5.15 6.37 11.04
CA ILE A 89 6.55 6.76 11.01
C ILE A 89 7.24 5.84 10.01
N ALA A 90 7.93 6.41 9.02
CA ALA A 90 8.72 5.65 8.06
C ALA A 90 10.20 6.03 8.21
N LEU A 91 11.04 5.04 8.48
CA LEU A 91 12.47 5.21 8.66
C LEU A 91 13.22 4.54 7.49
N PRO A 92 13.96 5.31 6.68
CA PRO A 92 14.78 4.73 5.62
C PRO A 92 15.87 3.85 6.23
N ARG A 93 16.28 2.81 5.50
CA ARG A 93 17.36 1.91 5.92
C ARG A 93 18.71 2.62 6.06
N ASP A 94 18.97 3.62 5.22
CA ASP A 94 20.20 4.41 5.29
C ASP A 94 20.09 5.47 6.39
N ALA A 95 20.92 5.32 7.42
CA ALA A 95 21.02 6.24 8.56
C ALA A 95 21.38 7.69 8.19
N LYS A 96 21.78 7.94 6.93
CA LYS A 96 22.00 9.30 6.40
C LYS A 96 20.71 10.03 6.03
N ARG A 97 19.59 9.32 5.85
CA ARG A 97 18.30 9.90 5.49
C ARG A 97 17.42 10.10 6.72
N GLU A 98 16.69 11.20 6.74
CA GLU A 98 15.76 11.53 7.82
C GLU A 98 14.52 10.64 7.72
N GLY A 99 13.96 10.26 8.87
CA GLY A 99 12.67 9.58 8.91
C GLY A 99 11.55 10.54 8.52
N THR A 100 10.35 10.01 8.33
CA THR A 100 9.16 10.83 8.14
C THR A 100 8.10 10.48 9.19
N VAL A 101 7.32 11.50 9.56
CA VAL A 101 6.14 11.38 10.42
C VAL A 101 4.93 11.83 9.61
N THR A 102 3.92 10.97 9.55
CA THR A 102 2.65 11.25 8.87
C THR A 102 1.51 11.09 9.86
N ALA A 103 0.76 12.17 10.10
CA ALA A 103 -0.52 12.08 10.82
C ALA A 103 -1.56 11.34 9.99
N LEU A 104 -2.31 10.48 10.64
CA LEU A 104 -3.41 9.71 10.07
C LEU A 104 -4.69 10.15 10.77
N LEU A 105 -5.26 11.27 10.34
CA LEU A 105 -6.54 11.79 10.82
C LEU A 105 -7.24 12.47 9.63
N PRO A 106 -8.55 12.28 9.44
CA PRO A 106 -9.28 13.09 8.47
C PRO A 106 -9.30 14.55 8.92
N GLN A 107 -8.63 15.43 8.17
CA GLN A 107 -8.76 16.88 8.34
C GLN A 107 -9.63 17.47 7.22
N GLN A 108 -10.59 18.31 7.58
CA GLN A 108 -11.37 19.05 6.58
C GLN A 108 -10.50 20.16 5.96
N GLY A 109 -10.33 20.15 4.64
CA GLY A 109 -9.65 21.22 3.91
C GLY A 109 -8.12 21.21 3.95
N ILE A 110 -7.50 20.22 4.60
CA ILE A 110 -6.05 20.01 4.60
C ILE A 110 -5.76 18.74 3.78
N PRO A 111 -4.69 18.69 2.96
CA PRO A 111 -4.27 17.46 2.31
C PRO A 111 -4.14 16.35 3.36
N PHE A 112 -4.70 15.20 3.02
CA PHE A 112 -4.97 14.09 3.93
C PHE A 112 -3.75 13.52 4.70
N TYR A 113 -2.53 13.85 4.27
CA TYR A 113 -1.30 13.54 4.98
C TYR A 113 -0.36 14.75 4.95
N THR A 114 0.06 15.22 6.12
CA THR A 114 1.21 16.12 6.24
C THR A 114 2.42 15.29 6.64
N ILE A 115 3.44 15.33 5.79
CA ILE A 115 4.71 14.61 6.01
C ILE A 115 5.68 15.61 6.62
N TYR A 116 6.15 15.30 7.82
CA TYR A 116 7.22 16.05 8.47
C TYR A 116 8.50 15.24 8.49
N SER A 117 9.64 15.91 8.29
CA SER A 117 10.94 15.30 8.52
C SER A 117 11.14 15.01 10.02
N LEU A 118 11.70 13.84 10.31
CA LEU A 118 12.00 13.35 11.65
C LEU A 118 13.52 13.11 11.78
N PRO A 119 14.31 14.16 12.08
CA PRO A 119 15.75 14.04 12.22
C PRO A 119 16.12 13.30 13.51
N GLY A 120 17.11 12.40 13.40
CA GLY A 120 17.75 11.79 14.57
C GLY A 120 16.89 10.81 15.39
N PHE A 121 15.69 10.46 14.92
CA PHE A 121 14.88 9.44 15.58
C PHE A 121 15.51 8.06 15.43
N LYS A 122 15.57 7.34 16.56
CA LYS A 122 16.19 6.03 16.65
C LYS A 122 15.25 5.05 17.31
N VAL A 123 15.33 3.81 16.88
CA VAL A 123 14.61 2.68 17.44
C VAL A 123 15.60 1.59 17.85
N THR A 124 15.18 0.76 18.80
CA THR A 124 15.90 -0.44 19.19
C THR A 124 15.21 -1.64 18.57
N ILE A 125 15.95 -2.37 17.73
CA ILE A 125 15.51 -3.65 17.17
C ILE A 125 16.20 -4.76 17.98
N SER A 126 15.41 -5.62 18.61
CA SER A 126 15.92 -6.74 19.42
C SER A 126 15.09 -7.99 19.12
N GLY A 127 15.73 -9.02 18.56
CA GLY A 127 15.04 -10.21 18.07
C GLY A 127 13.98 -9.85 17.03
N ASN A 128 12.74 -10.27 17.28
CA ASN A 128 11.58 -9.99 16.44
C ASN A 128 10.76 -8.80 16.94
N ARG A 129 11.35 -7.83 17.64
CA ARG A 129 10.64 -6.65 18.15
C ARG A 129 11.37 -5.36 17.83
N VAL A 130 10.58 -4.31 17.63
CA VAL A 130 11.02 -2.92 17.54
C VAL A 130 10.43 -2.16 18.71
N SER A 131 11.26 -1.38 19.38
CA SER A 131 10.84 -0.48 20.45
C SER A 131 11.46 0.89 20.27
N GLY A 132 10.80 1.91 20.79
CA GLY A 132 11.28 3.28 20.65
C GLY A 132 10.49 4.27 21.49
N LYS A 133 11.00 5.50 21.53
CA LYS A 133 10.35 6.66 22.13
C LYS A 133 10.41 7.80 21.12
N ILE A 134 9.26 8.36 20.78
CA ILE A 134 9.13 9.53 19.92
C ILE A 134 8.70 10.72 20.78
N GLU A 135 9.40 11.84 20.60
CA GLU A 135 9.05 13.19 21.08
C GLU A 135 9.27 14.11 19.89
N PHE A 136 8.21 14.37 19.14
CA PHE A 136 8.24 15.14 17.91
C PHE A 136 7.26 16.31 18.00
N HIS A 137 7.72 17.47 17.55
CA HIS A 137 6.90 18.67 17.38
C HIS A 137 7.17 19.22 15.98
N ALA A 138 6.10 19.39 15.20
CA ALA A 138 6.18 20.05 13.90
C ALA A 138 6.60 21.52 14.09
N PRO A 139 7.33 22.12 13.13
CA PRO A 139 7.81 23.51 13.25
C PRO A 139 6.69 24.56 13.43
N ASP A 140 5.51 24.28 12.89
CA ASP A 140 4.31 25.10 12.99
C ASP A 140 3.47 24.81 14.26
N ASN A 141 3.90 23.85 15.08
CA ASN A 141 3.16 23.28 16.21
C ASN A 141 1.78 22.67 15.85
N ALA A 142 1.48 22.48 14.56
CA ALA A 142 0.21 21.89 14.12
C ALA A 142 0.14 20.40 14.46
N LEU A 143 1.29 19.75 14.69
CA LEU A 143 1.38 18.33 15.03
C LEU A 143 2.41 18.10 16.14
N THR A 144 2.01 17.36 17.16
CA THR A 144 2.88 16.88 18.24
C THR A 144 2.66 15.39 18.45
N VAL A 145 3.74 14.60 18.53
CA VAL A 145 3.69 13.18 18.84
C VAL A 145 4.59 12.92 20.03
N THR A 146 4.03 12.35 21.09
CA THR A 146 4.80 11.89 22.25
C THR A 146 4.36 10.50 22.61
N ALA A 147 5.20 9.50 22.37
CA ALA A 147 4.85 8.11 22.64
C ALA A 147 6.07 7.22 22.90
N LYS A 148 5.86 6.17 23.70
CA LYS A 148 6.73 4.99 23.80
C LYS A 148 6.01 3.81 23.17
N PHE A 149 6.73 2.93 22.48
CA PHE A 149 6.12 1.75 21.87
C PHE A 149 7.04 0.54 21.89
N SER A 150 6.43 -0.64 21.77
CA SER A 150 7.09 -1.93 21.54
C SER A 150 6.16 -2.80 20.72
N ALA A 151 6.60 -3.25 19.55
CA ALA A 151 5.80 -4.03 18.61
C ALA A 151 6.60 -5.18 17.99
N PRO A 152 5.93 -6.28 17.62
CA PRO A 152 6.55 -7.34 16.82
C PRO A 152 6.96 -6.79 15.45
N LEU A 153 8.20 -7.08 15.05
CA LEU A 153 8.75 -6.74 13.75
C LEU A 153 8.28 -7.77 12.72
N PHE A 154 7.32 -7.38 11.90
CA PHE A 154 6.98 -8.14 10.71
C PHE A 154 7.96 -7.81 9.58
N HIS A 155 8.23 -8.79 8.74
CA HIS A 155 9.06 -8.63 7.56
C HIS A 155 8.22 -8.87 6.31
N GLU A 156 8.67 -8.32 5.20
CA GLU A 156 8.20 -8.71 3.89
C GLU A 156 8.30 -10.23 3.71
N ILE A 157 7.20 -10.83 3.24
CA ILE A 157 7.17 -12.24 2.88
C ILE A 157 7.82 -12.35 1.51
N ALA A 158 8.79 -13.25 1.34
CA ALA A 158 9.39 -13.48 0.03
C ALA A 158 8.32 -13.75 -1.05
N PRO A 159 8.51 -13.25 -2.29
CA PRO A 159 7.62 -13.57 -3.40
C PRO A 159 7.42 -15.08 -3.53
N ALA A 160 6.17 -15.50 -3.74
CA ALA A 160 5.85 -16.88 -4.08
C ALA A 160 6.39 -17.25 -5.47
N ALA A 161 6.42 -16.31 -6.40
CA ALA A 161 7.04 -16.46 -7.71
C ALA A 161 7.40 -15.11 -8.33
N ILE A 162 8.41 -15.14 -9.20
CA ILE A 162 8.79 -14.03 -10.07
C ILE A 162 8.74 -14.53 -11.50
N LEU A 163 7.76 -14.07 -12.26
CA LEU A 163 7.54 -14.47 -13.65
C LEU A 163 8.08 -13.38 -14.57
N LYS A 164 8.77 -13.75 -15.64
CA LYS A 164 9.37 -12.81 -16.60
C LYS A 164 8.89 -13.10 -18.03
N GLU A 165 8.79 -12.03 -18.82
CA GLU A 165 8.45 -12.07 -20.24
C GLU A 165 7.20 -12.92 -20.51
N GLU A 166 7.28 -13.95 -21.37
CA GLU A 166 6.10 -14.71 -21.80
C GLU A 166 5.37 -15.39 -20.64
N THR A 167 6.08 -15.82 -19.60
CA THR A 167 5.46 -16.40 -18.39
C THR A 167 4.69 -15.36 -17.59
N ALA A 168 5.18 -14.10 -17.56
CA ALA A 168 4.44 -13.00 -16.95
C ALA A 168 3.18 -12.68 -17.76
N ARG A 169 3.31 -12.59 -19.10
CA ARG A 169 2.22 -12.24 -20.03
C ARG A 169 1.07 -13.22 -20.03
N THR A 170 1.34 -14.47 -19.69
CA THR A 170 0.36 -15.56 -19.63
C THR A 170 -0.09 -15.90 -18.20
N SER A 171 0.41 -15.17 -17.20
CA SER A 171 0.01 -15.36 -15.81
C SER A 171 -1.43 -14.94 -15.55
N ALA A 172 -2.10 -15.59 -14.59
CA ALA A 172 -3.46 -15.26 -14.20
C ALA A 172 -3.69 -13.75 -13.89
N PRO A 173 -2.82 -13.05 -13.12
CA PRO A 173 -2.99 -11.62 -12.90
C PRO A 173 -2.84 -10.80 -14.19
N ALA A 174 -1.89 -11.14 -15.07
CA ALA A 174 -1.74 -10.44 -16.35
C ALA A 174 -2.99 -10.60 -17.23
N LEU A 175 -3.56 -11.80 -17.30
CA LEU A 175 -4.80 -12.05 -18.04
C LEU A 175 -5.99 -11.29 -17.46
N ALA A 176 -6.09 -11.18 -16.14
CA ALA A 176 -7.14 -10.40 -15.49
C ALA A 176 -7.04 -8.90 -15.82
N TYR A 177 -5.82 -8.34 -15.77
CA TYR A 177 -5.57 -6.95 -16.16
C TYR A 177 -5.89 -6.69 -17.64
N LEU A 178 -5.43 -7.57 -18.54
CA LEU A 178 -5.69 -7.44 -19.98
C LEU A 178 -7.18 -7.52 -20.31
N GLU A 179 -7.93 -8.38 -19.62
CA GLU A 179 -9.38 -8.50 -19.79
C GLU A 179 -10.12 -7.26 -19.28
N MET A 180 -9.68 -6.67 -18.17
CA MET A 180 -10.21 -5.39 -17.66
C MET A 180 -10.01 -4.27 -18.68
N GLU A 181 -8.79 -4.09 -19.23
CA GLU A 181 -8.55 -3.07 -20.26
C GLU A 181 -9.35 -3.33 -21.54
N ARG A 182 -9.51 -4.60 -21.95
CA ARG A 182 -10.31 -4.98 -23.11
C ARG A 182 -11.77 -4.56 -22.94
N ARG A 183 -12.34 -4.76 -21.75
CA ARG A 183 -13.72 -4.34 -21.41
C ARG A 183 -13.87 -2.82 -21.45
N LEU A 184 -12.93 -2.09 -20.86
CA LEU A 184 -12.93 -0.63 -20.91
C LEU A 184 -12.84 -0.09 -22.34
N LYS A 185 -12.01 -0.70 -23.19
CA LYS A 185 -11.89 -0.32 -24.60
C LYS A 185 -13.14 -0.62 -25.42
N ALA A 186 -13.93 -1.62 -25.00
CA ALA A 186 -15.21 -1.97 -25.61
C ALA A 186 -16.40 -1.22 -24.98
N GLU A 187 -16.13 -0.23 -24.11
CA GLU A 187 -17.16 0.53 -23.36
C GLU A 187 -18.07 -0.36 -22.48
N ASP A 188 -17.62 -1.57 -22.15
CA ASP A 188 -18.32 -2.51 -21.28
C ASP A 188 -17.96 -2.23 -19.81
N PHE A 189 -18.40 -1.06 -19.32
CA PHE A 189 -18.15 -0.62 -17.94
C PHE A 189 -18.76 -1.57 -16.93
N LEU A 190 -19.93 -2.17 -17.23
CA LEU A 190 -20.59 -3.12 -16.34
C LEU A 190 -19.70 -4.33 -16.05
N SER A 191 -19.13 -4.93 -17.08
CA SER A 191 -18.19 -6.05 -16.89
C SER A 191 -16.86 -5.59 -16.32
N ALA A 192 -16.38 -4.38 -16.65
CA ALA A 192 -15.13 -3.84 -16.10
C ALA A 192 -15.21 -3.69 -14.58
N ARG A 193 -16.36 -3.27 -14.02
CA ARG A 193 -16.61 -3.20 -12.57
C ARG A 193 -16.40 -4.54 -11.86
N ALA A 194 -16.66 -5.66 -12.52
CA ALA A 194 -16.45 -7.00 -11.96
C ALA A 194 -14.98 -7.46 -12.00
N SER A 195 -14.09 -6.70 -12.65
CA SER A 195 -12.66 -6.99 -12.78
C SER A 195 -11.78 -6.15 -11.86
N VAL A 196 -12.38 -5.31 -11.03
CA VAL A 196 -11.67 -4.40 -10.11
C VAL A 196 -12.08 -4.67 -8.67
N THR A 197 -11.23 -4.27 -7.72
CA THR A 197 -11.58 -4.31 -6.30
C THR A 197 -12.66 -3.26 -5.98
N SER A 198 -13.31 -3.40 -4.82
CA SER A 198 -14.27 -2.40 -4.32
C SER A 198 -13.68 -0.99 -4.26
N GLU A 199 -12.36 -0.93 -4.07
CA GLU A 199 -11.61 0.29 -3.90
C GLU A 199 -11.34 1.02 -5.20
N MET A 200 -11.15 0.31 -6.32
CA MET A 200 -11.00 0.90 -7.65
C MET A 200 -12.37 1.19 -8.31
N LEU A 201 -13.45 0.62 -7.78
CA LEU A 201 -14.81 0.79 -8.31
C LEU A 201 -15.24 2.26 -8.54
N PRO A 202 -14.98 3.23 -7.63
CA PRO A 202 -15.32 4.63 -7.87
C PRO A 202 -14.67 5.21 -9.13
N GLN A 203 -13.43 4.82 -9.44
CA GLN A 203 -12.75 5.28 -10.65
C GLN A 203 -13.46 4.77 -11.91
N ILE A 204 -13.93 3.52 -11.90
CA ILE A 204 -14.69 2.95 -13.03
C ILE A 204 -16.05 3.65 -13.16
N VAL A 205 -16.72 3.95 -12.06
CA VAL A 205 -18.00 4.69 -12.05
C VAL A 205 -17.81 6.10 -12.61
N ASP A 206 -16.74 6.79 -12.23
CA ASP A 206 -16.42 8.13 -12.74
C ASP A 206 -16.08 8.09 -14.24
N LEU A 207 -15.34 7.07 -14.69
CA LEU A 207 -15.07 6.86 -16.12
C LEU A 207 -16.36 6.63 -16.90
N GLU A 208 -17.28 5.80 -16.40
CA GLU A 208 -18.58 5.54 -17.02
C GLU A 208 -19.45 6.81 -17.07
N ALA A 209 -19.44 7.61 -16.01
CA ALA A 209 -20.16 8.89 -15.98
C ALA A 209 -19.65 9.85 -17.06
N ARG A 210 -18.33 9.90 -17.25
CA ARG A 210 -17.67 10.70 -18.29
C ARG A 210 -17.86 10.12 -19.70
N ALA A 211 -18.00 8.81 -19.83
CA ALA A 211 -18.25 8.12 -21.10
C ALA A 211 -19.59 8.48 -21.76
N LYS A 212 -20.45 9.25 -21.07
CA LYS A 212 -21.64 9.87 -21.70
C LYS A 212 -21.27 10.96 -22.72
N ASP A 213 -20.05 11.48 -22.68
CA ASP A 213 -19.51 12.41 -23.68
C ASP A 213 -18.77 11.61 -24.79
N PRO A 214 -19.28 11.58 -26.03
CA PRO A 214 -18.64 10.88 -27.13
C PRO A 214 -17.22 11.36 -27.43
N ALA A 215 -16.91 12.64 -27.20
CA ALA A 215 -15.57 13.17 -27.41
C ALA A 215 -14.58 12.59 -26.38
N PHE A 216 -15.01 12.47 -25.12
CA PHE A 216 -14.24 11.79 -24.09
C PHE A 216 -14.00 10.32 -24.42
N VAL A 217 -15.03 9.59 -24.87
CA VAL A 217 -14.91 8.16 -25.21
C VAL A 217 -13.90 7.93 -26.33
N SER A 218 -13.96 8.72 -27.42
CA SER A 218 -12.99 8.62 -28.52
C SER A 218 -11.56 8.84 -28.00
N GLN A 219 -11.33 9.91 -27.24
CA GLN A 219 -10.01 10.22 -26.70
C GLN A 219 -9.53 9.15 -25.70
N PHE A 220 -10.42 8.62 -24.86
CA PHE A 220 -10.08 7.61 -23.86
C PHE A 220 -9.70 6.28 -24.52
N THR A 221 -10.53 5.79 -25.43
CA THR A 221 -10.30 4.51 -26.13
C THR A 221 -9.09 4.54 -27.06
N GLU A 222 -8.80 5.70 -27.68
CA GLU A 222 -7.59 5.94 -28.47
C GLU A 222 -6.31 5.92 -27.61
N ARG A 223 -6.39 6.36 -26.35
CA ARG A 223 -5.26 6.33 -25.41
C ARG A 223 -4.96 4.94 -24.89
N LEU A 224 -5.95 4.05 -24.84
CA LEU A 224 -5.74 2.67 -24.45
C LEU A 224 -5.05 1.89 -25.57
N PRO A 225 -3.88 1.27 -25.33
CA PRO A 225 -3.21 0.48 -26.35
C PRO A 225 -4.08 -0.69 -26.81
N ALA A 226 -3.81 -1.22 -27.99
CA ALA A 226 -4.40 -2.50 -28.40
C ALA A 226 -3.97 -3.61 -27.43
N THR A 227 -4.84 -4.57 -27.14
CA THR A 227 -4.56 -5.65 -26.16
C THR A 227 -3.27 -6.41 -26.49
N GLY A 228 -2.94 -6.63 -27.76
CA GLY A 228 -1.67 -7.24 -28.18
C GLY A 228 -0.44 -6.39 -27.84
N ILE A 229 -0.55 -5.07 -28.00
CA ILE A 229 0.49 -4.11 -27.60
C ILE A 229 0.61 -4.13 -26.08
N ARG A 230 -0.50 -4.04 -25.34
CA ARG A 230 -0.46 -4.09 -23.88
C ARG A 230 0.20 -5.35 -23.36
N ARG A 231 -0.18 -6.51 -23.91
CA ARG A 231 0.42 -7.79 -23.55
C ARG A 231 1.94 -7.77 -23.76
N ALA A 232 2.43 -7.21 -24.86
CA ALA A 232 3.87 -7.11 -25.11
C ALA A 232 4.60 -6.20 -24.11
N GLN A 233 3.90 -5.20 -23.55
CA GLN A 233 4.44 -4.27 -22.54
C GLN A 233 4.56 -4.88 -21.14
N ILE A 234 3.83 -5.96 -20.83
CA ILE A 234 3.99 -6.69 -19.56
C ILE A 234 5.34 -7.42 -19.60
N ARG A 235 6.22 -7.07 -18.66
CA ARG A 235 7.59 -7.62 -18.56
C ARG A 235 7.76 -8.58 -17.41
N GLN A 236 7.12 -8.29 -16.28
CA GLN A 236 7.31 -9.06 -15.06
C GLN A 236 6.01 -9.12 -14.26
N ALA A 237 5.80 -10.24 -13.59
CA ALA A 237 4.77 -10.40 -12.58
C ALA A 237 5.41 -10.95 -11.30
N VAL A 238 5.31 -10.21 -10.21
CA VAL A 238 5.81 -10.63 -8.89
C VAL A 238 4.61 -11.04 -8.04
N LEU A 239 4.56 -12.31 -7.63
CA LEU A 239 3.40 -12.90 -6.97
C LEU A 239 3.65 -13.08 -5.47
N TYR A 240 2.69 -12.64 -4.66
CA TYR A 240 2.70 -12.69 -3.20
C TYR A 240 1.38 -13.25 -2.68
N ARG A 241 1.25 -14.57 -2.48
CA ARG A 241 0.00 -15.21 -2.01
C ARG A 241 -1.24 -14.67 -2.75
N SER A 242 -1.95 -13.71 -2.16
CA SER A 242 -3.16 -13.05 -2.70
C SER A 242 -2.92 -11.66 -3.33
N LEU A 243 -1.68 -11.29 -3.63
CA LEU A 243 -1.29 -10.00 -4.19
C LEU A 243 -0.33 -10.25 -5.36
N ALA A 244 -0.38 -9.40 -6.39
CA ALA A 244 0.53 -9.45 -7.51
C ALA A 244 0.88 -8.03 -7.99
N TYR A 245 2.12 -7.85 -8.39
CA TYR A 245 2.61 -6.62 -9.02
C TYR A 245 2.98 -6.92 -10.47
N LEU A 246 2.34 -6.23 -11.41
CA LEU A 246 2.67 -6.30 -12.83
C LEU A 246 3.52 -5.11 -13.23
N VAL A 247 4.70 -5.38 -13.79
CA VAL A 247 5.55 -4.35 -14.37
C VAL A 247 5.19 -4.19 -15.85
N ILE A 248 4.70 -3.00 -16.18
CA ILE A 248 4.27 -2.63 -17.53
C ILE A 248 5.20 -1.53 -18.06
N VAL A 249 5.84 -1.79 -19.19
CA VAL A 249 6.79 -0.87 -19.82
C VAL A 249 6.12 -0.16 -20.99
N GLU A 250 5.82 1.13 -20.80
CA GLU A 250 5.34 2.01 -21.86
C GLU A 250 6.42 3.05 -22.25
N ARG A 251 6.12 4.36 -22.14
CA ARG A 251 7.09 5.46 -22.20
C ARG A 251 7.90 5.58 -20.90
N ARG A 252 7.30 5.11 -19.80
CA ARG A 252 7.90 4.92 -18.48
C ARG A 252 7.43 3.57 -17.96
N GLU A 253 8.16 3.05 -16.99
CA GLU A 253 7.78 1.84 -16.28
C GLU A 253 6.68 2.18 -15.28
N SER A 254 5.71 1.29 -15.15
CA SER A 254 4.58 1.44 -14.24
C SER A 254 4.30 0.10 -13.58
N ILE A 255 3.79 0.16 -12.35
CA ILE A 255 3.36 -1.02 -11.60
C ILE A 255 1.84 -0.97 -11.49
N VAL A 256 1.20 -2.07 -11.87
CA VAL A 256 -0.22 -2.30 -11.60
C VAL A 256 -0.32 -3.33 -10.49
N THR A 257 -1.15 -3.03 -9.50
CA THR A 257 -1.38 -3.92 -8.36
C THR A 257 -2.66 -4.72 -8.58
N LEU A 258 -2.59 -6.03 -8.36
CA LEU A 258 -3.74 -6.92 -8.41
C LEU A 258 -3.87 -7.69 -7.11
N ARG A 259 -5.12 -7.93 -6.70
CA ARG A 259 -5.47 -8.71 -5.52
C ARG A 259 -6.28 -9.93 -5.92
N GLN A 260 -5.93 -11.07 -5.33
CA GLN A 260 -6.72 -12.28 -5.45
C GLN A 260 -7.83 -12.27 -4.39
N LEU A 261 -9.08 -12.23 -4.84
CA LEU A 261 -10.26 -12.40 -4.00
C LEU A 261 -10.94 -13.71 -4.38
N ARG A 262 -10.89 -14.69 -3.46
CA ARG A 262 -11.28 -16.08 -3.71
C ARG A 262 -10.46 -16.65 -4.89
N ASP A 263 -11.11 -17.05 -5.96
CA ASP A 263 -10.48 -17.66 -7.14
C ASP A 263 -10.29 -16.66 -8.30
N HIS A 264 -10.44 -15.36 -8.05
CA HIS A 264 -10.36 -14.32 -9.07
C HIS A 264 -9.29 -13.27 -8.75
N TRP A 265 -8.55 -12.85 -9.78
CA TRP A 265 -7.66 -11.70 -9.71
C TRP A 265 -8.41 -10.44 -10.13
N LEU A 266 -8.30 -9.40 -9.33
CA LEU A 266 -8.95 -8.11 -9.53
C LEU A 266 -7.89 -7.02 -9.51
N VAL A 267 -8.05 -6.01 -10.36
CA VAL A 267 -7.16 -4.85 -10.39
C VAL A 267 -7.46 -3.97 -9.17
N ASP A 268 -6.43 -3.64 -8.39
CA ASP A 268 -6.54 -2.92 -7.12
C ASP A 268 -6.04 -1.48 -7.22
N ASP A 269 -5.07 -1.22 -8.10
CA ASP A 269 -4.50 0.10 -8.39
C ASP A 269 -3.78 0.12 -9.75
#